data_AF-A0A2D6MJ72-F1
#
_entry.id   AF-A0A2D6MJ72-F1
#
_cell.length_a   1.000
_cell.length_b   1.000
_cell.length_c   1.000
_cell.angle_alpha   90.00
_cell.angle_beta   90.00
_cell.angle_gamma   90.00
#
_symmetry.space_group_name_H-M   'P 1'
#
loop_
_entity.id
_entity.type
_entity.pdbx_description
1 polymer ?
#
loop_
_entity_poly.entity_id
_entity_poly.type
_entity_poly.pdbx_seq_one_letter_code
_entity_poly.pdbx_strand_id
1 'polypeptide(L)' 'MQLSNQALGAIMMALQESLMTQSDIVPVLQGFELEQTNEGLVVKNPPTVRFSNDEKITKDDTETVAR' A
#
# COMPACT_ATOMS: atom_id res chain seq x y z
N MET A 1 16.65 -10.90 6.22
CA MET A 1 15.61 -10.62 5.21
C MET A 1 14.57 -9.70 5.86
N GLN A 2 14.31 -8.56 5.25
CA GLN A 2 13.35 -7.56 5.73
C GLN A 2 12.49 -7.10 4.54
N LEU A 3 11.29 -6.61 4.82
CA LEU A 3 10.45 -5.98 3.81
C LEU A 3 11.07 -4.65 3.38
N SER A 4 11.05 -4.37 2.08
CA SER A 4 11.38 -3.05 1.56
C SER A 4 10.29 -2.02 1.89
N ASN A 5 10.60 -0.74 1.74
CA ASN A 5 9.61 0.33 1.86
C ASN A 5 8.43 0.16 0.88
N GLN A 6 8.70 -0.36 -0.33
CA GLN A 6 7.67 -0.65 -1.32
C GLN A 6 6.73 -1.76 -0.85
N ALA A 7 7.28 -2.84 -0.28
CA ALA A 7 6.47 -3.93 0.25
C ALA A 7 5.63 -3.47 1.45
N LEU A 8 6.18 -2.62 2.31
CA LEU A 8 5.41 -2.02 3.41
C LEU A 8 4.26 -1.15 2.89
N GLY A 9 4.50 -0.35 1.84
CA GLY A 9 3.46 0.42 1.16
C GLY A 9 2.35 -0.46 0.57
N ALA A 10 2.70 -1.59 -0.04
CA ALA A 10 1.73 -2.56 -0.56
C ALA A 10 0.87 -3.19 0.56
N ILE A 11 1.46 -3.49 1.72
CA ILE A 11 0.72 -3.97 2.89
C ILE A 11 -0.25 -2.90 3.40
N MET A 12 0.17 -1.65 3.49
CA MET A 12 -0.70 -0.55 3.92
C MET A 12 -1.88 -0.36 2.98
N MET A 13 -1.67 -0.49 1.66
CA MET A 13 -2.74 -0.47 0.66
C MET A 13 -3.74 -1.61 0.87
N ALA A 14 -3.27 -2.84 1.05
CA ALA A 14 -4.14 -3.99 1.33
C ALA A 14 -4.95 -3.79 2.63
N LEU A 15 -4.31 -3.23 3.65
CA LEU A 15 -4.93 -2.95 4.94
C LEU A 15 -6.04 -1.90 4.82
N GLN A 16 -5.77 -0.80 4.13
CA GLN A 16 -6.77 0.26 3.91
C GLN A 16 -8.01 -0.29 3.20
N GLU A 17 -7.83 -1.07 2.12
CA GLU A 17 -8.95 -1.68 1.40
C GLU A 17 -9.72 -2.67 2.29
N SER A 18 -9.02 -3.48 3.07
CA SER A 18 -9.64 -4.44 3.99
C SER A 18 -10.48 -3.75 5.06
N LEU A 19 -10.01 -2.61 5.57
CA LEU A 19 -10.77 -1.79 6.53
C LEU A 19 -11.99 -1.13 5.87
N MET A 20 -11.86 -0.58 4.66
CA MET A 20 -12.97 0.05 3.93
C MET A 20 -14.06 -0.95 3.56
N THR A 21 -13.68 -2.15 3.16
CA THR A 21 -14.60 -3.21 2.71
C THR A 21 -15.00 -4.18 3.81
N GLN A 22 -14.48 -4.00 5.04
CA GLN A 22 -14.64 -4.92 6.16
C GLN A 22 -14.31 -6.39 5.78
N SER A 23 -13.29 -6.58 4.96
CA SER A 23 -12.85 -7.89 4.49
C SER A 23 -11.61 -8.38 5.24
N ASP A 24 -11.37 -9.69 5.21
CA ASP A 24 -10.16 -10.29 5.76
C ASP A 24 -8.96 -9.98 4.86
N ILE A 25 -7.91 -9.41 5.45
CA ILE A 25 -6.66 -9.05 4.78
C ILE A 25 -5.76 -10.27 4.49
N VAL A 26 -5.88 -11.36 5.25
CA VAL A 26 -4.96 -12.51 5.19
C VAL A 26 -4.88 -13.12 3.79
N PRO A 27 -5.99 -13.38 3.06
CA PRO A 27 -5.94 -13.91 1.70
C PRO A 27 -5.20 -12.99 0.72
N VAL A 28 -5.30 -11.67 0.90
CA VAL A 28 -4.61 -10.68 0.06
C VAL A 28 -3.10 -10.78 0.27
N LEU A 29 -2.65 -10.81 1.52
CA LEU A 29 -1.22 -10.90 1.85
C LEU A 29 -0.62 -12.25 1.44
N GLN A 30 -1.39 -13.34 1.55
CA GLN A 30 -0.96 -14.65 1.06
C GLN A 30 -0.78 -14.68 -0.47
N GLY A 31 -1.49 -13.81 -1.20
CA GLY A 31 -1.34 -13.65 -2.64
C GLY A 31 -0.12 -12.83 -3.07
N PHE A 32 0.65 -12.24 -2.15
CA PHE A 32 1.80 -11.41 -2.51
C PHE A 32 2.94 -12.25 -3.10
N GLU A 33 3.36 -11.87 -4.30
CA GLU A 33 4.55 -12.38 -4.96
C GLU A 33 5.76 -11.59 -4.48
N LEU A 34 6.54 -12.18 -3.58
CA LEU A 34 7.72 -11.55 -2.99
C LEU A 34 8.99 -11.89 -3.76
N GLU A 35 9.75 -10.87 -4.12
CA GLU A 35 11.08 -11.01 -4.74
C GLU A 35 12.15 -10.40 -3.84
N GLN A 36 13.26 -11.12 -3.63
CA GLN A 36 14.39 -10.61 -2.85
C GLN A 36 15.26 -9.72 -3.74
N THR A 37 15.48 -8.49 -3.30
CA THR A 37 16.34 -7.51 -3.97
C THR A 37 17.43 -6.99 -3.01
N ASN A 38 18.29 -6.09 -3.49
CA ASN A 38 19.29 -5.41 -2.66
C ASN A 38 18.68 -4.49 -1.59
N GLU A 39 17.42 -4.07 -1.76
CA GLU A 39 16.70 -3.17 -0.86
C GLU A 39 15.76 -3.92 0.11
N GLY A 40 15.75 -5.25 0.06
CA GLY A 40 14.83 -6.10 0.82
C GLY A 40 13.83 -6.85 -0.08
N LEU A 41 12.81 -7.43 0.53
CA LEU A 41 11.71 -8.09 -0.17
C LEU A 41 10.79 -7.03 -0.78
N VAL A 42 10.50 -7.14 -2.07
CA VAL A 42 9.55 -6.30 -2.81
C VAL A 42 8.33 -7.11 -3.20
N VAL A 43 7.17 -6.48 -3.35
CA VAL A 43 5.91 -7.09 -3.80
C VAL A 43 5.75 -6.83 -5.29
N LYS A 44 5.67 -7.88 -6.11
CA LYS A 44 5.57 -7.80 -7.58
C LYS A 44 4.17 -7.53 -8.10
N ASN A 45 3.17 -7.88 -7.32
CA ASN A 45 1.76 -7.74 -7.61
C ASN A 45 1.05 -6.91 -6.52
N PRO A 46 1.44 -5.63 -6.34
CA PRO A 46 0.81 -4.79 -5.33
C PRO A 46 -0.70 -4.61 -5.63
N PRO A 47 -1.56 -4.52 -4.60
CA PRO A 47 -2.99 -4.35 -4.79
C PRO A 47 -3.30 -2.97 -5.39
N THR A 48 -4.32 -2.90 -6.25
CA THR A 48 -4.84 -1.63 -6.78
C THR A 48 -5.88 -1.06 -5.82
N VAL A 49 -5.55 0.02 -5.11
CA VAL A 49 -6.51 0.80 -4.31
C VAL A 49 -7.20 1.82 -5.21
N ARG A 50 -8.53 1.79 -5.26
CA ARG A 50 -9.29 2.85 -5.92
C ARG A 50 -9.53 3.96 -4.90
N PHE A 51 -8.82 5.07 -5.04
CA PHE A 51 -9.17 6.28 -4.32
C PHE A 51 -10.49 6.84 -4.88
N SER A 52 -11.60 6.56 -4.19
CA SER A 52 -12.86 7.26 -4.41
C SER A 52 -12.68 8.68 -3.90
N ASN A 53 -12.59 9.62 -4.83
CA ASN A 53 -12.05 10.95 -4.62
C ASN A 53 -13.08 11.91 -3.98
N ASP A 54 -13.58 11.59 -2.78
CA ASP A 54 -14.65 12.36 -2.11
C ASP A 54 -14.23 13.08 -0.82
N GLU A 55 -12.94 13.37 -0.64
CA GLU A 55 -12.51 14.46 0.24
C GLU A 55 -11.63 15.43 -0.54
N LYS A 56 -11.97 16.73 -0.48
CA LYS A 56 -11.21 17.79 -1.14
C LYS A 56 -9.82 17.84 -0.51
N ILE A 57 -8.82 17.38 -1.26
CA ILE A 57 -7.42 17.71 -1.01
C ILE A 57 -7.31 19.24 -0.97
N THR A 58 -6.96 19.80 0.19
CA THR A 58 -6.75 21.23 0.33
C THR A 58 -5.30 21.57 -0.01
N LYS A 59 -5.03 22.81 -0.43
CA LYS A 59 -3.69 23.22 -0.89
C LYS A 59 -2.59 23.01 0.16
N ASP A 60 -2.96 22.96 1.44
CA ASP A 60 -2.08 22.67 2.58
C ASP A 60 -1.48 21.25 2.53
N ASP A 61 -2.23 20.29 1.96
CA ASP A 61 -1.88 18.87 1.95
C ASP A 61 -0.76 18.53 0.95
N THR A 62 -0.54 19.39 -0.06
CA THR A 62 0.49 19.18 -1.10
C THR A 62 1.81 19.90 -0.82
N GLU A 63 1.83 20.88 0.08
CA GLU A 63 3.02 21.71 0.35
C GLU A 63 3.99 21.09 1.38
N THR A 64 3.55 20.07 2.15
CA THR A 64 4.42 19.41 3.14
C THR A 64 5.15 18.17 2.59
N VAL A 65 4.64 17.58 1.49
CA VAL A 65 5.24 16.41 0.82
C VAL A 65 6.32 16.80 -0.21
N ALA A 66 6.27 18.02 -0.70
CA ALA A 66 7.38 18.68 -1.37
C ALA A 66 7.97 19.72 -0.42
N ARG A 67 8.84 20.58 -0.90
CA ARG A 67 8.97 21.92 -0.36
C ARG A 67 7.99 22.83 -1.08
#